data_AF-A0A2K8YWY8-F1
#
_entry.id   AF-A0A2K8YWY8-F1
#
_cell.length_a   1.000
_cell.length_b   1.000
_cell.length_c   1.000
_cell.angle_alpha   90.00
_cell.angle_beta   90.00
_cell.angle_gamma   90.00
#
_symmetry.space_group_name_H-M   'P 1'
#
loop_
_entity.id
_entity.type
_entity.pdbx_description
1 polymer ?
#
loop_
_entity_poly.entity_id
_entity_poly.type
_entity_poly.pdbx_seq_one_letter_code
_entity_poly.pdbx_strand_id
1 'polypeptide(L)'
;MNKWFGCFGLTFLHGAMVLGQPSTVMDVKRQIPHVFKVVEFPIGQNRSQLMATIDTIAPTYSLAKLINNHSQYINYLSANYSSVKPSSLITPGMSLSQANEAYHQAIANDTVFNRHFLTMAAYYLQGQGIIINGFIPPAKPVLTMPALMQIASRFFERSETVPNGLIIWHLNQRDIAQSNYNPTVQNQPLIEAFCSEAIINWSFTNEWISFPYDPDFYAEVKSLEARTAQLTTPDDRRQVVRPAMRELMSRNKVLEKMLLAEYEHALDWLGFTLIH
;
A
#
# COMPACT_ATOMS: atom_id res chain seq x y z
N MET A 1 -36.39 -51.49 -7.28
CA MET A 1 -36.78 -50.70 -6.09
C MET A 1 -35.83 -51.07 -4.96
N ASN A 2 -34.87 -50.22 -4.62
CA ASN A 2 -34.08 -50.32 -3.39
C ASN A 2 -33.70 -48.90 -2.97
N LYS A 3 -34.20 -48.48 -1.80
CA LYS A 3 -33.86 -47.21 -1.15
C LYS A 3 -32.57 -47.41 -0.35
N TRP A 4 -31.61 -46.53 -0.54
CA TRP A 4 -30.47 -46.37 0.37
C TRP A 4 -30.50 -44.95 0.93
N PHE A 5 -30.60 -44.86 2.26
CA PHE A 5 -30.47 -43.64 3.04
C PHE A 5 -28.97 -43.34 3.23
N GLY A 6 -28.52 -42.15 2.81
CA GLY A 6 -27.19 -41.64 3.10
C GLY A 6 -27.21 -40.78 4.37
N CYS A 7 -26.47 -41.21 5.39
CA CYS A 7 -26.16 -40.42 6.59
C CYS A 7 -25.35 -39.16 6.20
N PHE A 8 -25.87 -37.98 6.52
CA PHE A 8 -25.07 -36.76 6.59
C PHE A 8 -24.35 -36.72 7.95
N GLY A 9 -23.04 -36.98 7.94
CA GLY A 9 -22.17 -36.69 9.07
C GLY A 9 -21.92 -35.19 9.16
N LEU A 10 -22.43 -34.55 10.21
CA LEU A 10 -22.02 -33.21 10.61
C LEU A 10 -20.59 -33.30 11.18
N THR A 11 -19.58 -32.94 10.41
CA THR A 11 -18.24 -32.64 10.94
C THR A 11 -18.29 -31.28 11.63
N PHE A 12 -18.40 -31.29 12.96
CA PHE A 12 -18.07 -30.13 13.79
C PHE A 12 -16.58 -29.86 13.71
N LEU A 13 -16.18 -28.90 12.87
CA LEU A 13 -14.88 -28.25 12.93
C LEU A 13 -14.75 -27.54 14.27
N HIS A 14 -14.10 -28.20 15.23
CA HIS A 14 -13.67 -27.59 16.47
C HIS A 14 -12.58 -26.57 16.12
N GLY A 15 -12.97 -25.30 16.01
CA GLY A 15 -12.03 -24.18 16.04
C GLY A 15 -11.36 -24.17 17.40
N ALA A 16 -10.18 -24.78 17.51
CA ALA A 16 -9.33 -24.60 18.67
C ALA A 16 -8.99 -23.10 18.75
N MET A 17 -9.51 -22.42 19.78
CA MET A 17 -8.97 -21.14 20.21
C MET A 17 -7.51 -21.40 20.61
N VAL A 18 -6.59 -21.16 19.68
CA VAL A 18 -5.18 -21.00 20.02
C VAL A 18 -5.13 -19.74 20.88
N LEU A 19 -5.03 -19.92 22.20
CA LEU A 19 -4.69 -18.83 23.11
C LEU A 19 -3.31 -18.33 22.66
N GLY A 20 -3.31 -17.22 21.93
CA GLY A 20 -2.10 -16.64 21.36
C GLY A 20 -1.10 -16.37 22.46
N GLN A 21 0.09 -16.94 22.36
CA GLN A 21 1.18 -16.55 23.25
C GLN A 21 1.44 -15.05 23.06
N PRO A 22 1.59 -14.27 24.15
CA PRO A 22 1.84 -12.84 24.03
C PRO A 22 3.16 -12.60 23.30
N SER A 23 3.16 -11.68 22.34
CA SER A 23 4.35 -11.26 21.61
C SER A 23 5.02 -10.10 22.36
N THR A 24 6.32 -9.92 22.24
CA THR A 24 6.98 -8.67 22.70
C THR A 24 7.25 -7.72 21.54
N VAL A 25 7.52 -6.45 21.84
CA VAL A 25 8.03 -5.48 20.84
C VAL A 25 9.29 -6.00 20.17
N MET A 26 10.16 -6.69 20.93
CA MET A 26 11.40 -7.25 20.39
C MET A 26 11.15 -8.39 19.40
N ASP A 27 10.12 -9.21 19.63
CA ASP A 27 9.77 -10.29 18.70
C ASP A 27 9.26 -9.75 17.37
N VAL A 28 8.48 -8.66 17.39
CA VAL A 28 8.06 -7.97 16.16
C VAL A 28 9.25 -7.33 15.45
N LYS A 29 10.13 -6.63 16.18
CA LYS A 29 11.32 -5.99 15.60
C LYS A 29 12.29 -6.98 14.98
N ARG A 30 12.47 -8.16 15.59
CA ARG A 30 13.31 -9.23 15.06
C ARG A 30 12.81 -9.78 13.72
N GLN A 31 11.52 -9.60 13.40
CA GLN A 31 10.98 -10.01 12.11
C GLN A 31 11.31 -9.04 10.97
N ILE A 32 11.61 -7.77 11.28
CA ILE A 32 11.82 -6.71 10.28
C ILE A 32 12.89 -7.06 9.23
N PRO A 33 14.10 -7.53 9.61
CA PRO A 33 15.10 -7.95 8.62
C PRO A 33 14.60 -9.02 7.65
N HIS A 34 13.80 -9.97 8.14
CA HIS A 34 13.27 -11.05 7.31
C HIS A 34 12.25 -10.58 6.28
N VAL A 35 11.62 -9.41 6.50
CA VAL A 35 10.65 -8.82 5.56
C VAL A 35 11.33 -8.35 4.29
N PHE A 36 12.62 -8.06 4.31
CA PHE A 36 13.30 -7.44 3.18
C PHE A 36 14.41 -8.33 2.63
N LYS A 37 14.63 -8.20 1.33
CA LYS A 37 15.85 -8.69 0.68
C LYS A 37 16.38 -7.66 -0.29
N VAL A 38 17.69 -7.65 -0.47
CA VAL A 38 18.36 -7.00 -1.59
C VAL A 38 18.40 -8.00 -2.73
N VAL A 39 18.01 -7.54 -3.92
CA VAL A 39 18.06 -8.29 -5.17
C VAL A 39 18.85 -7.51 -6.20
N GLU A 40 19.39 -8.23 -7.18
CA GLU A 40 20.04 -7.66 -8.34
C GLU A 40 19.02 -7.48 -9.46
N PHE A 41 18.76 -6.23 -9.85
CA PHE A 41 17.82 -5.88 -10.90
C PHE A 41 18.56 -5.50 -12.18
N PRO A 42 18.32 -6.18 -13.32
CA PRO A 42 18.97 -5.87 -14.58
C PRO A 42 18.44 -4.54 -15.14
N ILE A 43 19.34 -3.63 -15.52
CA ILE A 43 19.03 -2.32 -16.12
C ILE A 43 19.60 -2.16 -17.55
N GLY A 44 20.09 -3.25 -18.14
CA GLY A 44 20.57 -3.28 -19.52
C GLY A 44 21.51 -4.45 -19.78
N GLN A 45 22.02 -4.55 -21.01
CA GLN A 45 23.00 -5.57 -21.38
C GLN A 45 24.27 -5.38 -20.54
N ASN A 46 24.46 -6.25 -19.55
CA ASN A 46 25.58 -6.27 -18.60
C ASN A 46 25.59 -5.15 -17.54
N ARG A 47 24.43 -4.58 -17.22
CA ARG A 47 24.29 -3.65 -16.09
C ARG A 47 23.19 -4.12 -15.17
N SER A 48 23.51 -4.13 -13.89
CA SER A 48 22.57 -4.40 -12.82
C SER A 48 22.65 -3.31 -11.76
N GLN A 49 21.56 -3.16 -11.02
CA GLN A 49 21.50 -2.33 -9.83
C GLN A 49 20.97 -3.17 -8.68
N LEU A 50 21.55 -3.01 -7.49
CA LEU A 50 21.04 -3.65 -6.29
C LEU A 50 19.86 -2.83 -5.74
N MET A 51 18.75 -3.50 -5.45
CA MET A 51 17.52 -2.88 -4.94
C MET A 51 16.99 -3.67 -3.75
N ALA A 52 16.50 -2.98 -2.72
CA ALA A 52 15.73 -3.62 -1.66
C ALA A 52 14.28 -3.85 -2.11
N THR A 53 13.73 -5.00 -1.76
CA THR A 53 12.33 -5.39 -1.98
C THR A 53 11.79 -6.14 -0.77
N ILE A 54 10.47 -6.28 -0.68
CA ILE A 54 9.83 -7.18 0.28
C ILE A 54 10.10 -8.63 -0.15
N ASP A 55 10.46 -9.48 0.81
CA ASP A 55 10.62 -10.92 0.65
C ASP A 55 9.39 -11.68 1.17
N THR A 56 9.24 -12.92 0.70
CA THR A 56 8.28 -13.84 1.29
C THR A 56 8.85 -14.38 2.59
N ILE A 57 8.13 -14.22 3.69
CA ILE A 57 8.56 -14.73 4.99
C ILE A 57 7.93 -16.07 5.31
N ALA A 58 8.67 -16.92 6.03
CA ALA A 58 8.24 -18.27 6.34
C ALA A 58 6.95 -18.28 7.20
N PRO A 59 6.02 -19.24 6.99
CA PRO A 59 4.77 -19.31 7.76
C PRO A 59 4.93 -19.46 9.28
N THR A 60 6.13 -19.82 9.76
CA THR A 60 6.47 -19.92 11.18
C THR A 60 6.54 -18.56 11.89
N TYR A 61 6.65 -17.46 11.14
CA TYR A 61 6.67 -16.10 11.68
C TYR A 61 5.24 -15.59 11.91
N SER A 62 5.00 -14.93 13.06
CA SER A 62 3.64 -14.46 13.42
C SER A 62 3.06 -13.42 12.47
N LEU A 63 3.91 -12.68 11.74
CA LEU A 63 3.48 -11.69 10.75
C LEU A 63 3.44 -12.24 9.31
N ALA A 64 3.66 -13.55 9.11
CA ALA A 64 3.80 -14.14 7.77
C ALA A 64 2.61 -13.88 6.86
N LYS A 65 1.40 -14.16 7.35
CA LYS A 65 0.19 -13.93 6.56
C LYS A 65 -0.03 -12.44 6.25
N LEU A 66 0.29 -11.53 7.17
CA LEU A 66 0.22 -10.08 6.90
C LEU A 66 1.20 -9.69 5.80
N ILE A 67 2.48 -10.01 5.98
CA ILE A 67 3.55 -9.54 5.08
C ILE A 67 3.42 -10.13 3.68
N ASN A 68 3.11 -11.43 3.58
CA ASN A 68 3.02 -12.10 2.30
C ASN A 68 1.79 -11.68 1.49
N ASN A 69 0.70 -11.27 2.17
CA ASN A 69 -0.53 -10.84 1.50
C ASN A 69 -0.59 -9.31 1.28
N HIS A 70 0.14 -8.53 2.09
CA HIS A 70 0.08 -7.07 2.10
C HIS A 70 1.46 -6.44 1.86
N SER A 71 2.23 -7.00 0.93
CA SER A 71 3.58 -6.53 0.63
C SER A 71 3.61 -5.09 0.10
N GLN A 72 2.58 -4.65 -0.62
CA GLN A 72 2.50 -3.28 -1.16
C GLN A 72 2.27 -2.26 -0.05
N TYR A 73 1.48 -2.60 0.96
CA TYR A 73 1.32 -1.79 2.16
C TYR A 73 2.67 -1.50 2.84
N ILE A 74 3.48 -2.54 3.03
CA ILE A 74 4.79 -2.43 3.70
C ILE A 74 5.79 -1.71 2.80
N ASN A 75 5.76 -1.99 1.50
CA ASN A 75 6.57 -1.29 0.52
C ASN A 75 6.30 0.22 0.55
N TYR A 76 5.03 0.64 0.67
CA TYR A 76 4.67 2.05 0.82
C TYR A 76 5.27 2.66 2.10
N LEU A 77 5.14 1.97 3.24
CA LEU A 77 5.73 2.43 4.51
C LEU A 77 7.25 2.56 4.41
N SER A 78 7.93 1.59 3.80
CA SER A 78 9.38 1.64 3.61
C SER A 78 9.79 2.78 2.67
N ALA A 79 9.10 2.96 1.55
CA ALA A 79 9.46 3.97 0.56
C ALA A 79 9.30 5.41 1.08
N ASN A 80 8.22 5.68 1.83
CA ASN A 80 7.80 7.02 2.24
C ASN A 80 8.16 7.37 3.69
N TYR A 81 8.26 6.36 4.57
CA TYR A 81 8.45 6.54 6.00
C TYR A 81 9.72 5.86 6.53
N SER A 82 10.65 5.50 5.64
CA SER A 82 12.02 5.17 6.00
C SER A 82 13.00 6.24 5.53
N SER A 83 13.89 6.60 6.45
CA SER A 83 15.11 7.37 6.17
C SER A 83 16.18 6.54 5.45
N VAL A 84 16.07 5.21 5.51
CA VAL A 84 16.98 4.28 4.86
C VAL A 84 16.72 4.27 3.37
N LYS A 85 17.70 4.71 2.57
CA LYS A 85 17.66 4.60 1.12
C LYS A 85 18.62 3.46 0.70
N PRO A 86 18.13 2.41 0.00
CA PRO A 86 19.01 1.32 -0.44
C PRO A 86 20.24 1.80 -1.21
N SER A 87 20.04 2.82 -2.06
CA SER A 87 21.12 3.41 -2.87
C SER A 87 22.21 4.12 -2.07
N SER A 88 21.96 4.53 -0.82
CA SER A 88 22.99 5.12 0.04
C SER A 88 23.77 4.09 0.85
N LEU A 89 23.27 2.85 0.95
CA LEU A 89 23.90 1.77 1.70
C LEU A 89 24.66 0.79 0.81
N ILE A 90 24.23 0.67 -0.44
CA ILE A 90 24.75 -0.34 -1.35
C ILE A 90 25.72 0.32 -2.33
N THR A 91 26.99 -0.07 -2.29
CA THR A 91 28.04 0.47 -3.16
C THR A 91 28.44 -0.53 -4.26
N PRO A 92 28.98 -0.06 -5.40
CA PRO A 92 29.51 -0.94 -6.44
C PRO A 92 30.56 -1.90 -5.88
N GLY A 93 30.43 -3.19 -6.19
CA GLY A 93 31.35 -4.24 -5.75
C GLY A 93 31.00 -4.90 -4.42
N MET A 94 29.96 -4.45 -3.70
CA MET A 94 29.42 -5.23 -2.59
C MET A 94 28.82 -6.54 -3.09
N SER A 95 29.09 -7.64 -2.37
CA SER A 95 28.34 -8.88 -2.58
C SER A 95 26.89 -8.71 -2.14
N LEU A 96 25.99 -9.53 -2.71
CA LEU A 96 24.57 -9.53 -2.34
C LEU A 96 24.35 -9.80 -0.83
N SER A 97 25.20 -10.63 -0.22
CA SER A 97 25.14 -10.92 1.21
C SER A 97 25.50 -9.69 2.06
N GLN A 98 26.56 -8.97 1.69
CA GLN A 98 26.96 -7.74 2.40
C GLN A 98 25.90 -6.65 2.25
N ALA A 99 25.33 -6.50 1.05
CA ALA A 99 24.26 -5.54 0.80
C ALA A 99 23.00 -5.87 1.62
N ASN A 100 22.63 -7.15 1.72
CA ASN A 100 21.52 -7.60 2.57
C ASN A 100 21.78 -7.27 4.04
N GLU A 101 22.94 -7.64 4.58
CA GLU A 101 23.28 -7.39 5.98
C GLU A 101 23.28 -5.90 6.30
N ALA A 102 23.89 -5.06 5.44
CA ALA A 102 23.90 -3.61 5.61
C ALA A 102 22.48 -3.02 5.61
N TYR A 103 21.63 -3.45 4.68
CA TYR A 103 20.24 -2.99 4.60
C TYR A 103 19.43 -3.45 5.83
N HIS A 104 19.56 -4.71 6.23
CA HIS A 104 18.89 -5.29 7.41
C HIS A 104 19.25 -4.56 8.70
N GLN A 105 20.53 -4.27 8.91
CA GLN A 105 21.00 -3.51 10.07
C GLN A 105 20.44 -2.08 10.05
N ALA A 106 20.42 -1.42 8.89
CA ALA A 106 19.92 -0.06 8.78
C ALA A 106 18.40 0.02 9.02
N ILE A 107 17.61 -0.82 8.35
CA ILE A 107 16.15 -0.78 8.47
C ILE A 107 15.68 -1.21 9.86
N ALA A 108 16.37 -2.15 10.52
CA ALA A 108 16.07 -2.55 11.90
C ALA A 108 16.29 -1.41 12.90
N ASN A 109 17.13 -0.42 12.57
CA ASN A 109 17.41 0.75 13.41
C ASN A 109 16.65 2.01 12.99
N ASP A 110 15.88 1.97 11.89
CA ASP A 110 15.08 3.11 11.43
C ASP A 110 13.89 3.34 12.36
N THR A 111 13.98 4.38 13.20
CA THR A 111 12.96 4.66 14.22
C THR A 111 11.61 5.08 13.62
N VAL A 112 11.61 5.75 12.48
CA VAL A 112 10.38 6.24 11.83
C VAL A 112 9.64 5.06 11.21
N PHE A 113 10.34 4.25 10.42
CA PHE A 113 9.77 3.05 9.80
C PHE A 113 9.30 2.08 10.88
N ASN A 114 10.14 1.78 11.87
CA ASN A 114 9.83 0.86 12.95
C ASN A 114 8.58 1.27 13.74
N ARG A 115 8.35 2.57 13.94
CA ARG A 115 7.14 3.06 14.60
C ARG A 115 5.89 2.69 13.79
N HIS A 116 5.89 2.92 12.48
CA HIS A 116 4.73 2.62 11.64
C HIS A 116 4.54 1.12 11.44
N PHE A 117 5.63 0.38 11.25
CA PHE A 117 5.61 -1.08 11.16
C PHE A 117 5.08 -1.72 12.46
N LEU A 118 5.55 -1.28 13.63
CA LEU A 118 5.09 -1.78 14.92
C LEU A 118 3.61 -1.48 15.16
N THR A 119 3.13 -0.29 14.80
CA THR A 119 1.70 0.04 14.91
C THR A 119 0.83 -0.85 14.01
N MET A 120 1.24 -1.05 12.75
CA MET A 120 0.56 -1.96 11.82
C MET A 120 0.53 -3.40 12.38
N ALA A 121 1.70 -3.91 12.81
CA ALA A 121 1.82 -5.23 13.39
C ALA A 121 0.96 -5.40 14.65
N ALA A 122 0.85 -4.36 15.48
CA ALA A 122 0.01 -4.37 16.67
C ALA A 122 -1.47 -4.52 16.34
N TYR A 123 -2.00 -3.73 15.40
CA TYR A 123 -3.40 -3.88 14.99
C TYR A 123 -3.70 -5.26 14.40
N TYR A 124 -2.77 -5.78 13.59
CA TYR A 124 -2.89 -7.13 13.03
C TYR A 124 -2.90 -8.22 14.09
N LEU A 125 -1.93 -8.21 15.00
CA LEU A 125 -1.83 -9.20 16.07
C LEU A 125 -3.03 -9.09 17.03
N GLN A 126 -3.49 -7.87 17.34
CA GLN A 126 -4.71 -7.66 18.13
C GLN A 126 -5.96 -8.24 17.46
N GLY A 127 -6.11 -8.09 16.14
CA GLY A 127 -7.17 -8.74 15.37
C GLY A 127 -7.13 -10.27 15.44
N GLN A 128 -5.99 -10.86 15.80
CA GLN A 128 -5.81 -12.29 16.05
C GLN A 128 -5.88 -12.68 17.54
N GLY A 129 -6.21 -11.74 18.43
CA GLY A 129 -6.23 -11.97 19.87
C GLY A 129 -4.83 -12.06 20.51
N ILE A 130 -3.77 -11.63 19.80
CA ILE A 130 -2.40 -11.58 20.30
C ILE A 130 -2.06 -10.16 20.76
N ILE A 131 -1.66 -10.02 22.02
CA ILE A 131 -1.24 -8.74 22.59
C ILE A 131 0.28 -8.59 22.45
N ILE A 132 0.76 -7.37 22.15
CA ILE A 132 2.18 -7.02 22.21
C ILE A 132 2.50 -6.45 23.60
N ASN A 133 3.23 -7.21 24.41
CA ASN A 133 3.71 -6.75 25.71
C ASN A 133 4.63 -5.53 25.55
N GLY A 134 4.35 -4.48 26.33
CA GLY A 134 5.12 -3.23 26.31
C GLY A 134 4.75 -2.27 25.18
N PHE A 135 3.66 -2.52 24.45
CA PHE A 135 3.17 -1.61 23.41
C PHE A 135 1.65 -1.56 23.36
N ILE A 136 1.11 -0.34 23.46
CA ILE A 136 -0.30 -0.06 23.24
C ILE A 136 -0.37 0.74 21.94
N PRO A 137 -0.98 0.22 20.87
CA PRO A 137 -1.13 1.00 19.64
C PRO A 137 -2.01 2.23 19.91
N PRO A 138 -1.80 3.32 19.16
CA PRO A 138 -2.68 4.49 19.23
C PRO A 138 -4.14 4.10 18.94
N ALA A 139 -5.08 4.95 19.34
CA ALA A 139 -6.47 4.78 18.95
C ALA A 139 -6.61 4.83 17.42
N LYS A 140 -7.45 3.97 16.85
CA LYS A 140 -7.75 3.99 15.41
C LYS A 140 -8.44 5.33 15.07
N PRO A 141 -7.90 6.15 14.15
CA PRO A 141 -8.62 7.30 13.64
C PRO A 141 -9.90 6.84 12.94
N VAL A 142 -10.95 7.64 13.09
CA VAL A 142 -12.22 7.46 12.40
C VAL A 142 -12.20 8.31 11.14
N LEU A 143 -12.56 7.71 10.01
CA LEU A 143 -12.51 8.33 8.69
C LEU A 143 -13.86 8.16 7.98
N THR A 144 -14.31 9.18 7.26
CA THR A 144 -15.48 9.05 6.37
C THR A 144 -15.03 8.60 4.98
N MET A 145 -15.93 7.99 4.20
CA MET A 145 -15.61 7.62 2.82
C MET A 145 -15.13 8.80 1.96
N PRO A 146 -15.75 10.01 2.02
CA PRO A 146 -15.22 11.17 1.32
C PRO A 146 -13.78 11.54 1.72
N ALA A 147 -13.40 11.39 3.00
CA ALA A 147 -12.04 11.67 3.44
C ALA A 147 -11.05 10.61 2.95
N LEU A 148 -11.44 9.33 2.91
CA LEU A 148 -10.64 8.27 2.30
C LEU A 148 -10.40 8.51 0.81
N MET A 149 -11.45 8.91 0.08
CA MET A 149 -11.38 9.25 -1.34
C MET A 149 -10.44 10.44 -1.62
N GLN A 150 -10.43 11.45 -0.74
CA GLN A 150 -9.49 12.57 -0.83
C GLN A 150 -8.04 12.14 -0.60
N ILE A 151 -7.78 11.17 0.28
CA ILE A 151 -6.43 10.61 0.48
C ILE A 151 -6.01 9.79 -0.73
N ALA A 152 -6.88 8.90 -1.20
CA ALA A 152 -6.63 8.03 -2.36
C ALA A 152 -6.37 8.83 -3.65
N SER A 153 -7.08 9.93 -3.86
CA SER A 153 -6.89 10.75 -5.07
C SER A 153 -5.48 11.35 -5.19
N ARG A 154 -4.75 11.51 -4.07
CA ARG A 154 -3.37 12.05 -4.07
C ARG A 154 -2.39 11.18 -4.86
N PHE A 155 -2.66 9.89 -4.99
CA PHE A 155 -1.84 8.93 -5.74
C PHE A 155 -1.89 9.16 -7.27
N PHE A 156 -2.88 9.90 -7.77
CA PHE A 156 -3.05 10.22 -9.19
C PHE A 156 -2.36 11.55 -9.53
N GLU A 157 -1.05 11.64 -9.28
CA GLU A 157 -0.28 12.89 -9.29
C GLU A 157 0.61 13.12 -10.53
N ARG A 158 1.12 12.07 -11.17
CA ARG A 158 2.03 12.25 -12.29
C ARG A 158 1.24 12.18 -13.60
N SER A 159 0.89 13.35 -14.12
CA SER A 159 0.44 13.50 -15.49
C SER A 159 1.61 13.87 -16.40
N GLU A 160 1.77 13.16 -17.51
CA GLU A 160 2.55 13.62 -18.65
C GLU A 160 1.57 14.03 -19.75
N THR A 161 1.66 15.27 -20.22
CA THR A 161 0.98 15.67 -21.44
C THR A 161 1.93 15.43 -22.61
N VAL A 162 1.65 14.41 -23.40
CA VAL A 162 2.43 14.13 -24.61
C VAL A 162 2.16 15.20 -25.69
N PRO A 163 3.01 15.32 -26.74
CA PRO A 163 2.93 16.41 -27.72
C PRO A 163 1.58 16.58 -28.44
N ASN A 164 0.73 15.56 -28.48
CA ASN A 164 -0.62 15.61 -29.05
C ASN A 164 -1.71 16.07 -28.07
N GLY A 165 -1.35 16.47 -26.84
CA GLY A 165 -2.30 16.92 -25.82
C GLY A 165 -2.95 15.80 -24.99
N LEU A 166 -2.66 14.53 -25.29
CA LEU A 166 -3.13 13.39 -24.49
C LEU A 166 -2.51 13.45 -23.10
N ILE A 167 -3.32 13.22 -22.07
CA ILE A 167 -2.85 13.15 -20.70
C ILE A 167 -2.62 11.68 -20.32
N ILE A 168 -1.36 11.32 -20.03
CA ILE A 168 -0.98 10.02 -19.50
C ILE A 168 -0.85 10.13 -17.98
N TRP A 169 -1.46 9.19 -17.27
CA TRP A 169 -1.48 9.16 -15.81
C TRP A 169 -0.53 8.08 -15.29
N HIS A 170 0.24 8.43 -14.29
CA HIS A 170 1.04 7.49 -13.51
C HIS A 170 0.65 7.60 -12.05
N LEU A 171 0.51 6.43 -11.41
CA LEU A 171 0.38 6.33 -9.97
C LEU A 171 1.70 6.78 -9.33
N ASN A 172 1.67 7.82 -8.51
CA ASN A 172 2.80 8.22 -7.69
C ASN A 172 2.72 7.50 -6.35
N GLN A 173 3.79 6.77 -6.00
CA GLN A 173 3.86 6.00 -4.76
C GLN A 173 4.99 6.45 -3.83
N ARG A 174 5.84 7.39 -4.25
CA ARG A 174 7.09 7.71 -3.55
C ARG A 174 7.18 9.15 -3.02
N ASP A 175 6.37 10.08 -3.52
CA ASP A 175 6.50 11.51 -3.20
C ASP A 175 5.19 12.19 -2.77
N ILE A 176 4.20 11.42 -2.32
CA ILE A 176 2.86 11.93 -1.99
C ILE A 176 2.88 12.88 -0.79
N ALA A 177 3.85 12.68 0.13
CA ALA A 177 4.02 13.51 1.32
C ALA A 177 4.34 14.99 1.01
N GLN A 178 4.78 15.31 -0.21
CA GLN A 178 5.11 16.68 -0.61
C GLN A 178 3.98 17.42 -1.34
N SER A 179 2.84 16.78 -1.58
CA SER A 179 1.71 17.43 -2.25
C SER A 179 1.02 18.41 -1.27
N ASN A 180 1.38 19.70 -1.32
CA ASN A 180 0.77 20.81 -0.55
C ASN A 180 -0.72 21.07 -0.85
N TYR A 181 -1.45 20.09 -1.39
CA TYR A 181 -2.78 20.28 -1.96
C TYR A 181 -3.88 20.41 -0.89
N ASN A 182 -3.67 19.86 0.30
CA ASN A 182 -4.61 20.08 1.40
C ASN A 182 -3.93 20.00 2.77
N PRO A 183 -3.66 21.13 3.44
CA PRO A 183 -3.05 21.13 4.78
C PRO A 183 -3.94 20.49 5.86
N THR A 184 -5.21 20.18 5.55
CA THR A 184 -6.12 19.49 6.49
C THR A 184 -5.99 17.97 6.46
N VAL A 185 -5.43 17.40 5.39
CA VAL A 185 -5.13 15.96 5.32
C VAL A 185 -3.76 15.74 5.91
N GLN A 186 -3.71 15.50 7.22
CA GLN A 186 -2.47 15.18 7.92
C GLN A 186 -1.80 13.93 7.30
N ASN A 187 -0.48 13.83 7.41
CA ASN A 187 0.24 12.61 7.04
C ASN A 187 -0.33 11.43 7.86
N GLN A 188 -0.96 10.48 7.17
CA GLN A 188 -1.64 9.33 7.77
C GLN A 188 -1.05 8.03 7.20
N PRO A 189 0.15 7.61 7.67
CA PRO A 189 0.96 6.57 7.03
C PRO A 189 0.21 5.26 6.75
N LEU A 190 -0.60 4.82 7.71
CA LEU A 190 -1.35 3.56 7.62
C LEU A 190 -2.57 3.64 6.68
N ILE A 191 -3.20 4.81 6.57
CA ILE A 191 -4.31 5.03 5.66
C ILE A 191 -3.78 5.22 4.25
N GLU A 192 -2.67 5.95 4.09
CA GLU A 192 -1.99 6.09 2.81
C GLU A 192 -1.44 4.75 2.29
N ALA A 193 -0.84 3.93 3.15
CA ALA A 193 -0.38 2.58 2.78
C ALA A 193 -1.54 1.71 2.29
N PHE A 194 -2.69 1.77 2.96
CA PHE A 194 -3.91 1.10 2.53
C PHE A 194 -4.37 1.60 1.15
N CYS A 195 -4.50 2.92 0.95
CA CYS A 195 -4.90 3.47 -0.33
C CYS A 195 -3.93 3.08 -1.46
N SER A 196 -2.62 3.14 -1.19
CA SER A 196 -1.58 2.74 -2.12
C SER A 196 -1.76 1.29 -2.56
N GLU A 197 -1.87 0.38 -1.59
CA GLU A 197 -2.04 -1.05 -1.85
C GLU A 197 -3.33 -1.34 -2.62
N ALA A 198 -4.46 -0.79 -2.18
CA ALA A 198 -5.75 -0.99 -2.82
C ALA A 198 -5.74 -0.54 -4.29
N ILE A 199 -5.19 0.66 -4.57
CA ILE A 199 -5.09 1.18 -5.94
C ILE A 199 -4.17 0.30 -6.80
N ILE A 200 -3.04 -0.17 -6.25
CA ILE A 200 -2.09 -1.03 -6.97
C ILE A 200 -2.73 -2.37 -7.30
N ASN A 201 -3.25 -3.07 -6.28
CA ASN A 201 -3.85 -4.39 -6.44
C ASN A 201 -4.95 -4.32 -7.50
N TRP A 202 -5.79 -3.29 -7.42
CA TRP A 202 -6.84 -3.07 -8.38
C TRP A 202 -6.34 -2.73 -9.79
N SER A 203 -5.25 -1.98 -9.93
CA SER A 203 -4.69 -1.64 -11.26
C SER A 203 -4.24 -2.86 -12.08
N PHE A 204 -4.09 -4.03 -11.42
CA PHE A 204 -3.75 -5.29 -12.05
C PHE A 204 -4.93 -6.26 -12.20
N THR A 205 -6.15 -5.88 -11.79
CA THR A 205 -7.32 -6.76 -11.98
C THR A 205 -7.86 -6.67 -13.41
N ASN A 206 -8.37 -7.80 -13.90
CA ASN A 206 -9.01 -7.84 -15.22
C ASN A 206 -10.25 -6.93 -15.25
N GLU A 207 -10.95 -6.79 -14.13
CA GLU A 207 -12.10 -5.92 -13.97
C GLU A 207 -11.76 -4.46 -14.29
N TRP A 208 -10.59 -3.96 -13.90
CA TRP A 208 -10.14 -2.60 -14.27
C TRP A 208 -9.80 -2.50 -15.75
N ILE A 209 -9.03 -3.46 -16.27
CA ILE A 209 -8.58 -3.47 -17.68
C ILE A 209 -9.77 -3.59 -18.64
N SER A 210 -10.81 -4.31 -18.22
CA SER A 210 -12.03 -4.57 -18.99
C SER A 210 -13.20 -3.66 -18.61
N PHE A 211 -13.01 -2.73 -17.67
CA PHE A 211 -14.10 -1.90 -17.18
C PHE A 211 -14.62 -1.03 -18.33
N PRO A 212 -15.94 -1.02 -18.61
CA PRO A 212 -16.48 -0.09 -19.58
C PRO A 212 -16.14 1.32 -19.12
N TYR A 213 -15.54 2.11 -20.00
CA TYR A 213 -15.21 3.51 -19.73
C TYR A 213 -16.43 4.20 -19.13
N ASP A 214 -16.29 4.74 -17.91
CA ASP A 214 -17.29 5.62 -17.32
C ASP A 214 -17.43 6.84 -18.25
N PRO A 215 -18.57 7.01 -18.95
CA PRO A 215 -18.70 8.03 -19.98
C PRO A 215 -18.58 9.45 -19.41
N ASP A 216 -19.05 9.66 -18.19
CA ASP A 216 -19.03 10.97 -17.52
C ASP A 216 -17.60 11.29 -17.11
N PHE A 217 -16.91 10.34 -16.49
CA PHE A 217 -15.49 10.48 -16.17
C PHE A 217 -14.65 10.76 -17.43
N TYR A 218 -14.91 10.03 -18.52
CA TYR A 218 -14.18 10.22 -19.78
C TYR A 218 -14.49 11.57 -20.44
N ALA A 219 -15.74 12.04 -20.38
CA ALA A 219 -16.11 13.36 -20.85
C ALA A 219 -15.38 14.46 -20.07
N GLU A 220 -15.25 14.31 -18.75
CA GLU A 220 -14.51 15.24 -17.90
C GLU A 220 -13.00 15.22 -18.21
N VAL A 221 -12.41 14.04 -18.46
CA VAL A 221 -11.01 13.92 -18.91
C VAL A 221 -10.81 14.57 -20.28
N LYS A 222 -11.70 14.34 -21.25
CA LYS A 222 -11.62 15.00 -22.57
C LYS A 222 -11.74 16.52 -22.49
N SER A 223 -12.63 17.00 -21.61
CA SER A 223 -12.75 18.43 -21.34
C SER A 223 -11.46 18.99 -20.76
N LEU A 224 -10.81 18.26 -19.84
CA LEU A 224 -9.51 18.63 -19.29
C LEU A 224 -8.41 18.65 -20.37
N GLU A 225 -8.36 17.64 -21.25
CA GLU A 225 -7.44 17.60 -22.40
C GLU A 225 -7.61 18.82 -23.31
N ALA A 226 -8.85 19.16 -23.67
CA ALA A 226 -9.15 20.33 -24.51
C ALA A 226 -8.71 21.65 -23.85
N ARG A 227 -8.94 21.83 -22.55
CA ARG A 227 -8.50 23.01 -21.79
C ARG A 227 -6.98 23.14 -21.73
N THR A 228 -6.29 22.01 -21.60
CA THR A 228 -4.83 21.96 -21.38
C THR A 228 -4.03 22.01 -22.67
N ALA A 229 -4.64 21.62 -23.80
CA ALA A 229 -4.08 21.78 -25.14
C ALA A 229 -3.78 23.25 -25.49
N GLN A 230 -4.50 24.20 -24.87
CA GLN A 230 -4.29 25.64 -25.06
C GLN A 230 -3.09 26.20 -24.27
N LEU A 231 -2.52 25.42 -23.35
CA LEU A 231 -1.40 25.84 -22.52
C LEU A 231 -0.07 25.51 -23.23
N THR A 232 0.86 26.46 -23.20
CA THR A 232 2.12 26.38 -23.96
C THR A 232 3.28 25.76 -23.18
N THR A 233 3.22 25.77 -21.85
CA THR A 233 4.29 25.21 -21.00
C THR A 233 3.86 23.89 -20.34
N PRO A 234 4.78 22.93 -20.19
CA PRO A 234 4.53 21.72 -19.40
C PRO A 234 4.17 22.00 -17.94
N ASP A 235 4.70 23.08 -17.35
CA ASP A 235 4.43 23.45 -15.96
C ASP A 235 2.99 23.93 -15.76
N ASP A 236 2.49 24.80 -16.63
CA ASP A 236 1.10 25.27 -16.58
C ASP A 236 0.13 24.12 -16.77
N ARG A 237 0.43 23.21 -17.72
CA ARG A 237 -0.35 21.98 -17.91
C ARG A 237 -0.39 21.15 -16.64
N ARG A 238 0.76 20.90 -15.99
CA ARG A 238 0.83 20.14 -14.73
C ARG A 238 0.03 20.80 -13.61
N GLN A 239 0.07 22.13 -13.50
CA GLN A 239 -0.67 22.89 -12.47
C GLN A 239 -2.19 22.81 -12.65
N VAL A 240 -2.70 22.68 -13.88
CA VAL A 240 -4.14 22.53 -14.15
C VAL A 240 -4.58 21.07 -14.06
N VAL A 241 -3.79 20.16 -14.60
CA VAL A 241 -4.13 18.74 -14.75
C VAL A 241 -4.17 18.03 -13.40
N ARG A 242 -3.19 18.28 -12.52
CA ARG A 242 -3.08 17.57 -11.23
C ARG A 242 -4.25 17.84 -10.28
N PRO A 243 -4.65 19.10 -9.98
CA PRO A 243 -5.82 19.37 -9.15
C PRO A 243 -7.10 18.80 -9.74
N ALA A 244 -7.30 18.99 -11.05
CA ALA A 244 -8.49 18.49 -11.73
C ALA A 244 -8.60 16.97 -11.62
N MET A 245 -7.53 16.23 -11.86
CA MET A 245 -7.57 14.76 -11.72
C MET A 245 -7.83 14.31 -10.29
N ARG A 246 -7.21 14.96 -9.29
CA ARG A 246 -7.49 14.65 -7.88
C ARG A 246 -8.95 14.87 -7.53
N GLU A 247 -9.53 15.93 -8.07
CA GLU A 247 -10.95 16.24 -7.90
C GLU A 247 -11.88 15.25 -8.61
N LEU A 248 -11.50 14.78 -9.80
CA LEU A 248 -12.22 13.72 -10.53
C LEU A 248 -12.16 12.40 -9.74
N MET A 249 -10.96 11.98 -9.33
CA MET A 249 -10.77 10.73 -8.61
C MET A 249 -11.41 10.74 -7.23
N SER A 250 -11.46 11.88 -6.52
CA SER A 250 -12.11 11.95 -5.21
C SER A 250 -13.63 11.76 -5.26
N ARG A 251 -14.22 11.80 -6.46
CA ARG A 251 -15.66 11.57 -6.71
C ARG A 251 -15.93 10.32 -7.55
N ASN A 252 -14.89 9.58 -7.92
CA ASN A 252 -15.01 8.42 -8.79
C ASN A 252 -15.68 7.24 -8.05
N LYS A 253 -16.85 6.82 -8.53
CA LYS A 253 -17.67 5.77 -7.90
C LYS A 253 -17.05 4.38 -7.98
N VAL A 254 -16.22 4.13 -8.99
CA VAL A 254 -15.52 2.85 -9.13
C VAL A 254 -14.42 2.75 -8.09
N LEU A 255 -13.59 3.80 -7.96
CA LEU A 255 -12.57 3.87 -6.91
C LEU A 255 -13.20 3.77 -5.52
N GLU A 256 -14.32 4.45 -5.28
CA GLU A 256 -15.07 4.36 -4.03
C GLU A 256 -15.47 2.91 -3.71
N LYS A 257 -16.11 2.22 -4.65
CA LYS A 257 -16.51 0.82 -4.49
C LYS A 257 -15.31 -0.10 -4.21
N MET A 258 -14.19 0.13 -4.89
CA MET A 258 -12.99 -0.70 -4.75
C MET A 258 -12.33 -0.49 -3.38
N LEU A 259 -12.15 0.76 -2.95
CA LEU A 259 -11.60 1.06 -1.63
C LEU A 259 -12.47 0.48 -0.52
N LEU A 260 -13.79 0.49 -0.68
CA LEU A 260 -14.69 -0.14 0.28
C LEU A 260 -14.52 -1.66 0.34
N ALA A 261 -14.45 -2.33 -0.81
CA ALA A 261 -14.25 -3.78 -0.87
C ALA A 261 -12.92 -4.21 -0.23
N GLU A 262 -11.83 -3.49 -0.51
CA GLU A 262 -10.52 -3.74 0.11
C GLU A 262 -10.54 -3.45 1.62
N TYR A 263 -11.25 -2.40 2.04
CA TYR A 263 -11.42 -2.08 3.46
C TYR A 263 -12.15 -3.21 4.20
N GLU A 264 -13.26 -3.70 3.64
CA GLU A 264 -14.03 -4.82 4.21
C GLU A 264 -13.18 -6.10 4.31
N HIS A 265 -12.34 -6.36 3.30
CA HIS A 265 -11.45 -7.52 3.31
C HIS A 265 -10.34 -7.44 4.38
N ALA A 266 -9.86 -6.24 4.69
CA ALA A 266 -8.75 -6.01 5.62
C ALA A 266 -9.19 -5.52 7.03
N LEU A 267 -10.49 -5.33 7.25
CA LEU A 267 -11.08 -4.64 8.41
C LEU A 267 -10.45 -5.00 9.77
N ASP A 268 -10.22 -6.29 10.00
CA ASP A 268 -9.78 -6.83 11.29
C ASP A 268 -8.42 -6.29 11.75
N TRP A 269 -7.56 -5.89 10.80
CA TRP A 269 -6.19 -5.47 11.11
C TRP A 269 -5.86 -4.04 10.71
N LEU A 270 -6.76 -3.33 10.01
CA LEU A 270 -6.50 -1.96 9.59
C LEU A 270 -6.34 -1.00 10.77
N GLY A 271 -5.41 -0.06 10.62
CA GLY A 271 -5.12 0.96 11.63
C GLY A 271 -6.05 2.17 11.61
N PHE A 272 -7.27 2.04 11.11
CA PHE A 272 -8.30 3.08 11.08
C PHE A 272 -9.69 2.42 11.01
N THR A 273 -10.74 3.22 11.24
CA THR A 273 -12.13 2.79 11.10
C THR A 273 -12.83 3.69 10.10
N LEU A 274 -13.51 3.09 9.13
CA LEU A 274 -14.37 3.78 8.17
C LEU A 274 -15.80 3.89 8.71
N ILE A 275 -16.39 5.08 8.63
CA ILE A 275 -17.82 5.32 8.91
C ILE A 275 -18.54 5.74 7.63
N HIS A 276 -19.77 5.25 7.51
CA HIS A 276 -20.69 5.51 6.40
C HIS A 276 -21.71 6.59 6.76
#